data_AF-A0A524HSE8-F1
#
_entry.id   AF-A0A524HSE8-F1
#
_cell.length_a   1.000
_cell.length_b   1.000
_cell.length_c   1.000
_cell.angle_alpha   90.00
_cell.angle_beta   90.00
_cell.angle_gamma   90.00
#
_symmetry.space_group_name_H-M   'P 1'
#
loop_
_entity.id
_entity.type
_entity.pdbx_description
1 polymer ?
#
loop_
_entity_poly.entity_id
_entity_poly.type
_entity_poly.pdbx_seq_one_letter_code
_entity_poly.pdbx_strand_id
1 'polypeptide(L)'
;ANTKAIDSLLNYETVKYFNAELHEESRFDSAMAKYSAASIMTQYSLSMLNIGQGAIVSGGLIVIMVMSVYAIQAGTQTLGDLVMVNALLIQFAQPLHLLGTVYRDTQQALIDMEAMFSLLRQPPEVEDSPNAKPLQVHKGEIAFENVVFCYDPDRTVLKSISFRVPEGKTVAVVGPSGAGKSTISRILYRFYDIQSGRVTIDGQDIRDVTQSSLRAAIGIVPQDTVLFNDTIHYNIAYGRIGATEEEILEAAALAQIDPFIRQLPQGYASMVGERGLKLSGGEKQRVAIARTLLKNPPILILDEATSALDTHTEREIQSALKLVSKNRTSLVIAHRLSTIIDADEILVLDQGCIVERGKHDELVARGGAYAAMWNRQREAAEARARLQAVENDPMVTPGLAHQGDESFSAEVAE
;
A
#
# COMPACT_ATOMS: atom_id res chain seq x y z
N ALA A 1 -18.54 11.76 -14.53
CA ALA A 1 -17.86 12.83 -15.28
C ALA A 1 -16.51 13.17 -14.63
N ASN A 2 -16.46 13.42 -13.32
CA ASN A 2 -15.22 13.66 -12.57
C ASN A 2 -14.12 12.61 -12.81
N THR A 3 -14.45 11.32 -12.77
CA THR A 3 -13.45 10.25 -13.03
C THR A 3 -12.80 10.38 -14.41
N LYS A 4 -13.56 10.73 -15.45
CA LYS A 4 -13.03 10.89 -16.82
C LYS A 4 -12.13 12.12 -16.95
N ALA A 5 -12.51 13.22 -16.29
CA ALA A 5 -11.69 14.43 -16.26
C ALA A 5 -10.36 14.19 -15.53
N ILE A 6 -10.43 13.55 -14.35
CA ILE A 6 -9.23 13.20 -13.58
C ILE A 6 -8.30 12.28 -14.39
N ASP A 7 -8.86 11.26 -15.04
CA ASP A 7 -8.10 10.32 -15.87
C ASP A 7 -7.41 11.01 -17.06
N SER A 8 -8.11 11.91 -17.76
CA SER A 8 -7.51 12.70 -18.84
C SER A 8 -6.42 13.65 -18.35
N LEU A 9 -6.61 14.30 -17.20
CA LEU A 9 -5.63 15.24 -16.63
C LEU A 9 -4.38 14.53 -16.10
N LEU A 10 -4.54 13.37 -15.45
CA LEU A 10 -3.40 12.56 -15.00
C LEU A 10 -2.58 12.03 -16.18
N ASN A 11 -3.23 11.77 -17.32
CA ASN A 11 -2.59 11.27 -18.54
C ASN A 11 -2.35 12.36 -19.59
N TYR A 12 -2.17 13.62 -19.18
CA TYR A 12 -2.01 14.77 -20.08
C TYR A 12 -0.97 14.53 -21.18
N GLU A 13 0.21 14.00 -20.84
CA GLU A 13 1.26 13.71 -21.82
C GLU A 13 0.81 12.72 -22.88
N THR A 14 0.10 11.66 -22.48
CA THR A 14 -0.45 10.67 -23.42
C THR A 14 -1.47 11.30 -24.34
N VAL A 15 -2.38 12.10 -23.80
CA VAL A 15 -3.38 12.83 -24.60
C VAL A 15 -2.67 13.73 -25.64
N LYS A 16 -1.59 14.42 -25.24
CA LYS A 16 -0.78 15.25 -26.14
C LYS A 16 0.02 14.45 -27.17
N TYR A 17 0.63 13.33 -26.80
CA TYR A 17 1.38 12.48 -27.73
C TYR A 17 0.53 11.97 -28.88
N PHE A 18 -0.76 11.75 -28.64
CA PHE A 18 -1.69 11.24 -29.65
C PHE A 18 -2.62 12.32 -30.23
N ASN A 19 -2.40 13.62 -29.93
CA ASN A 19 -3.28 14.72 -30.35
C ASN A 19 -4.77 14.43 -30.10
N ALA A 20 -5.08 13.87 -28.93
CA ALA A 20 -6.40 13.36 -28.57
C ALA A 20 -7.25 14.36 -27.78
N GLU A 21 -6.91 15.66 -27.78
CA GLU A 21 -7.57 16.67 -26.94
C GLU A 21 -9.05 16.81 -27.28
N LEU A 22 -9.39 16.97 -28.56
CA LEU A 22 -10.78 17.08 -29.02
C LEU A 22 -11.58 15.80 -28.73
N HIS A 23 -10.91 14.64 -28.72
CA HIS A 23 -11.55 13.37 -28.38
C HIS A 23 -11.93 13.33 -26.90
N GLU A 24 -11.00 13.68 -26.01
CA GLU A 24 -11.27 13.71 -24.57
C GLU A 24 -12.26 14.82 -24.18
N GLU A 25 -12.22 15.98 -24.83
CA GLU A 25 -13.21 17.04 -24.69
C GLU A 25 -14.62 16.54 -25.03
N SER A 26 -14.80 15.94 -26.22
CA SER A 26 -16.09 15.37 -26.63
C SER A 26 -16.58 14.27 -25.69
N ARG A 27 -15.66 13.43 -25.19
CA ARG A 27 -15.95 12.34 -24.23
C ARG A 27 -16.37 12.89 -22.86
N PHE A 28 -15.79 14.01 -22.44
CA PHE A 28 -16.18 14.75 -21.24
C PHE A 28 -17.54 15.42 -21.41
N ASP A 29 -17.76 16.15 -22.49
CA ASP A 29 -19.02 16.82 -22.81
C ASP A 29 -20.19 15.85 -22.86
N SER A 30 -19.99 14.70 -23.51
CA SER A 30 -21.00 13.64 -23.55
C SER A 30 -21.35 13.11 -22.17
N ALA A 31 -20.38 13.04 -21.25
CA ALA A 31 -20.62 12.64 -19.87
C ALA A 31 -21.30 13.75 -19.06
N MET A 32 -20.94 15.02 -19.30
CA MET A 32 -21.55 16.17 -18.64
C MET A 32 -22.97 16.43 -19.10
N ALA A 33 -23.29 16.24 -20.38
CA ALA A 33 -24.65 16.33 -20.90
C ALA A 33 -25.58 15.34 -20.19
N LYS A 34 -25.14 14.08 -20.01
CA LYS A 34 -25.90 13.05 -19.27
C LYS A 34 -26.07 13.42 -17.79
N TYR A 35 -25.01 13.89 -17.14
CA TYR A 35 -25.06 14.34 -15.75
C TYR A 35 -26.01 15.54 -15.58
N SER A 36 -25.91 16.54 -16.46
CA SER A 36 -26.75 17.73 -16.45
C SER A 36 -28.22 17.36 -16.65
N ALA A 37 -28.54 16.51 -17.63
CA ALA A 37 -29.91 16.03 -17.84
C ALA A 37 -30.48 15.34 -16.59
N ALA A 38 -29.72 14.44 -15.94
CA ALA A 38 -30.13 13.77 -14.71
C ALA A 38 -30.28 14.74 -13.53
N SER A 39 -29.37 15.69 -13.39
CA SER A 39 -29.40 16.72 -12.34
C SER A 39 -30.61 17.63 -12.49
N ILE A 40 -30.90 18.07 -13.72
CA ILE A 40 -32.08 18.88 -14.05
C ILE A 40 -33.37 18.11 -13.71
N MET A 41 -33.48 16.84 -14.11
CA MET A 41 -34.65 16.01 -13.75
C MET A 41 -34.81 15.87 -12.23
N THR A 42 -33.71 15.71 -11.50
CA THR A 42 -33.71 15.64 -10.03
C THR A 42 -34.22 16.96 -9.42
N GLN A 43 -33.73 18.10 -9.94
CA GLN A 43 -34.15 19.42 -9.49
C GLN A 43 -35.63 19.69 -9.80
N TYR A 44 -36.11 19.33 -10.99
CA TYR A 44 -37.52 19.43 -11.35
C TYR A 44 -38.41 18.61 -10.41
N SER A 45 -38.02 17.37 -10.10
CA SER A 45 -38.75 16.53 -9.16
C SER A 45 -38.83 17.16 -7.76
N LEU A 46 -37.73 17.75 -7.28
CA LEU A 46 -37.69 18.44 -6.00
C LEU A 46 -38.54 19.72 -6.01
N SER A 47 -38.48 20.50 -7.09
CA SER A 47 -39.32 21.69 -7.26
C SER A 47 -40.80 21.35 -7.30
N MET A 48 -41.19 20.28 -8.00
CA MET A 48 -42.58 19.80 -8.01
C MET A 48 -43.04 19.37 -6.62
N LEU A 49 -42.19 18.66 -5.85
CA LEU A 49 -42.46 18.32 -4.46
C LEU A 49 -42.68 19.58 -3.61
N ASN A 50 -41.79 20.58 -3.70
CA ASN A 50 -41.88 21.82 -2.93
C ASN A 50 -43.12 22.65 -3.31
N ILE A 51 -43.47 22.72 -4.60
CA ILE A 51 -44.69 23.39 -5.06
C ILE A 51 -45.93 22.69 -4.52
N GLY A 52 -45.97 21.35 -4.57
CA GLY A 52 -47.07 20.56 -4.01
C GLY A 52 -47.23 20.78 -2.51
N GLN A 53 -46.13 20.73 -1.75
CA GLN A 53 -46.12 21.03 -0.32
C GLN A 53 -46.60 22.47 -0.03
N GLY A 54 -46.10 23.46 -0.78
CA GLY A 54 -46.51 24.85 -0.64
C GLY A 54 -48.01 25.03 -0.88
N ALA A 55 -48.56 24.42 -1.92
CA ALA A 55 -50.00 24.47 -2.22
C ALA A 55 -50.85 23.88 -1.08
N ILE A 56 -50.43 22.74 -0.50
CA ILE A 56 -51.12 22.11 0.63
C ILE A 56 -51.09 23.00 1.87
N VAL A 57 -49.92 23.53 2.23
CA VAL A 57 -49.74 24.40 3.40
C VAL A 57 -50.51 25.71 3.25
N SER A 58 -50.38 26.39 2.11
CA SER A 58 -51.10 27.64 1.85
C SER A 58 -52.62 27.43 1.80
N GLY A 59 -53.08 26.34 1.18
CA GLY A 59 -54.51 25.98 1.18
C GLY A 59 -55.05 25.74 2.59
N GLY A 60 -54.33 24.97 3.41
CA GLY A 60 -54.67 24.72 4.81
C GLY A 60 -54.71 26.00 5.64
N LEU A 61 -53.74 26.89 5.44
CA LEU A 61 -53.70 28.19 6.11
C LEU A 61 -54.92 29.05 5.76
N ILE A 62 -55.30 29.12 4.48
CA ILE A 62 -56.49 29.87 4.05
C ILE A 62 -57.75 29.31 4.72
N VAL A 63 -57.93 27.99 4.72
CA VAL A 63 -59.09 27.35 5.33
C VAL A 63 -59.17 27.68 6.82
N ILE A 64 -58.07 27.54 7.55
CA ILE A 64 -58.04 27.78 9.00
C ILE A 64 -58.26 29.27 9.29
N MET A 65 -57.67 30.18 8.52
CA MET A 65 -57.88 31.62 8.68
C MET A 65 -59.35 32.00 8.45
N VAL A 66 -59.99 31.45 7.42
CA VAL A 66 -61.42 31.67 7.16
C VAL A 66 -62.27 31.13 8.32
N MET A 67 -61.97 29.94 8.83
CA MET A 67 -62.67 29.37 9.99
C MET A 67 -62.51 30.23 11.25
N SER A 68 -61.31 30.73 11.54
CA SER A 68 -61.07 31.64 12.67
C SER A 68 -61.82 32.95 12.52
N VAL A 69 -61.92 33.50 11.31
CA VAL A 69 -62.75 34.70 11.05
C VAL A 69 -64.23 34.42 11.34
N TYR A 70 -64.78 33.28 10.90
CA TYR A 70 -66.16 32.91 11.23
C TYR A 70 -66.37 32.68 12.74
N ALA A 71 -65.40 32.10 13.43
CA ALA A 71 -65.46 31.87 14.88
C ALA A 71 -65.43 33.19 15.68
N ILE A 72 -64.68 34.19 15.21
CA ILE A 72 -64.67 35.56 15.76
C ILE A 72 -66.04 36.22 15.53
N GLN A 73 -66.61 36.10 14.33
CA GLN A 73 -67.94 36.63 14.04
C GLN A 73 -69.03 36.00 14.93
N ALA A 74 -68.91 34.71 15.25
CA ALA A 74 -69.79 34.00 16.16
C ALA A 74 -69.53 34.30 17.66
N GLY A 75 -68.53 35.13 18.00
CA GLY A 75 -68.18 35.51 19.37
C GLY A 75 -67.47 34.42 20.18
N THR A 76 -66.99 33.36 19.52
CA THR A 76 -66.34 32.20 20.18
C THR A 76 -64.82 32.33 20.27
N GLN A 77 -64.20 33.20 19.46
CA GLN A 77 -62.76 33.47 19.44
C GLN A 77 -62.48 34.98 19.47
N THR A 78 -61.30 35.35 19.93
CA THR A 78 -60.78 36.72 19.96
C THR A 78 -59.82 36.99 18.79
N LEU A 79 -59.51 38.27 18.55
CA LEU A 79 -58.48 38.65 17.57
C LEU A 79 -57.08 38.11 17.94
N GLY A 80 -56.80 37.94 19.23
CA GLY A 80 -55.55 37.32 19.71
C GLY A 80 -55.44 35.86 19.28
N ASP A 81 -56.56 35.13 19.28
CA ASP A 81 -56.60 33.72 18.88
C ASP A 81 -56.27 33.55 17.38
N LEU A 82 -56.70 34.48 16.52
CA LEU A 82 -56.34 34.49 15.11
C LEU A 82 -54.82 34.62 14.89
N VAL A 83 -54.20 35.56 15.59
CA VAL A 83 -52.74 35.77 15.51
C VAL A 83 -51.99 34.55 16.05
N MET A 84 -52.47 33.96 17.15
CA MET A 84 -51.92 32.74 17.72
C MET A 84 -52.01 31.56 16.75
N VAL A 85 -53.18 31.33 16.14
CA VAL A 85 -53.40 30.25 15.15
C VAL A 85 -52.47 30.42 13.95
N ASN A 86 -52.35 31.64 13.42
CA ASN A 86 -51.42 31.93 12.31
C ASN A 86 -49.95 31.66 12.70
N ALA A 87 -49.53 32.10 13.89
CA ALA A 87 -48.17 31.87 14.37
C ALA A 87 -47.87 30.38 14.56
N LEU A 88 -48.79 29.62 15.17
CA LEU A 88 -48.65 28.18 15.38
C LEU A 88 -48.60 27.40 14.05
N LEU A 89 -49.37 27.83 13.04
CA LEU A 89 -49.35 27.19 11.73
C LEU A 89 -48.03 27.40 10.98
N ILE A 90 -47.45 28.60 11.05
CA ILE A 90 -46.14 28.87 10.45
C ILE A 90 -45.08 28.01 11.14
N GLN A 91 -45.11 27.92 12.47
CA GLN A 91 -44.19 27.08 13.25
C GLN A 91 -44.35 25.59 12.92
N PHE A 92 -45.56 25.13 12.60
CA PHE A 92 -45.83 23.76 12.18
C PHE A 92 -45.37 23.47 10.75
N ALA A 93 -45.48 24.44 9.83
CA ALA A 93 -45.12 24.27 8.42
C ALA A 93 -43.60 24.19 8.19
N GLN A 94 -42.79 24.88 9.00
CA GLN A 94 -41.34 24.94 8.82
C GLN A 94 -40.65 23.56 8.91
N PRO A 95 -40.87 22.72 9.94
CA PRO A 95 -40.28 21.38 10.01
C PRO A 95 -40.72 20.46 8.87
N LEU A 96 -41.95 20.62 8.37
CA LEU A 96 -42.48 19.79 7.28
C LEU A 96 -41.75 20.02 5.95
N HIS A 97 -41.24 21.24 5.71
CA HIS A 97 -40.44 21.56 4.53
C HIS A 97 -39.14 20.74 4.48
N LEU A 98 -38.56 20.41 5.64
CA LEU A 98 -37.32 19.64 5.74
C LEU A 98 -37.53 18.13 5.70
N LEU A 99 -38.78 17.66 5.82
CA LEU A 99 -39.09 16.24 6.00
C LEU A 99 -38.57 15.37 4.84
N GLY A 100 -38.62 15.87 3.60
CA GLY A 100 -38.11 15.15 2.43
C GLY A 100 -36.59 14.96 2.46
N THR A 101 -35.85 16.01 2.84
CA THR A 101 -34.40 15.94 3.04
C THR A 101 -34.05 15.01 4.20
N VAL A 102 -34.72 15.17 5.35
CA VAL A 102 -34.51 14.31 6.53
C VAL A 102 -34.78 12.84 6.20
N TYR A 103 -35.83 12.54 5.43
CA TYR A 103 -36.13 11.18 5.00
C TYR A 103 -34.99 10.59 4.16
N ARG A 104 -34.57 11.30 3.11
CA ARG A 104 -33.48 10.86 2.23
C ARG A 104 -32.18 10.67 3.00
N ASP A 105 -31.81 11.64 3.84
CA ASP A 105 -30.55 11.60 4.57
C ASP A 105 -30.58 10.48 5.63
N THR A 106 -31.74 10.21 6.23
CA THR A 106 -31.94 9.04 7.11
C THR A 106 -31.77 7.73 6.35
N GLN A 107 -32.36 7.60 5.16
CA GLN A 107 -32.18 6.42 4.32
C GLN A 107 -30.70 6.22 3.95
N GLN A 108 -29.99 7.28 3.56
CA GLN A 108 -28.56 7.20 3.27
C GLN A 108 -27.75 6.78 4.50
N ALA A 109 -28.02 7.38 5.67
CA ALA A 109 -27.33 7.02 6.91
C ALA A 109 -27.56 5.55 7.30
N LEU A 110 -28.74 4.99 7.04
CA LEU A 110 -29.01 3.57 7.26
C LEU A 110 -28.20 2.67 6.31
N ILE A 111 -28.08 3.04 5.03
CA ILE A 111 -27.26 2.31 4.05
C ILE A 111 -25.78 2.35 4.45
N ASP A 112 -25.27 3.53 4.81
CA ASP A 112 -23.88 3.70 5.23
C ASP A 112 -23.59 2.90 6.51
N MET A 113 -24.55 2.89 7.45
CA MET A 113 -24.47 2.10 8.68
C MET A 113 -24.45 0.59 8.40
N GLU A 114 -25.27 0.11 7.46
CA GLU A 114 -25.27 -1.30 7.04
C GLU A 114 -23.91 -1.70 6.44
N ALA A 115 -23.32 -0.85 5.60
CA ALA A 115 -21.98 -1.08 5.05
C ALA A 115 -20.92 -1.14 6.16
N MET A 116 -20.98 -0.22 7.13
CA MET A 116 -20.08 -0.24 8.29
C MET A 116 -20.25 -1.51 9.15
N PHE A 117 -21.48 -1.95 9.39
CA PHE A 117 -21.73 -3.21 10.09
C PHE A 117 -21.28 -4.43 9.30
N SER A 118 -21.38 -4.42 7.98
CA SER A 118 -20.84 -5.48 7.13
C SER A 118 -19.33 -5.62 7.31
N LEU A 119 -18.60 -4.49 7.36
CA LEU A 119 -17.15 -4.50 7.62
C LEU A 119 -16.82 -4.94 9.04
N LEU A 120 -17.53 -4.44 10.05
CA LEU A 120 -17.31 -4.81 11.45
C LEU A 120 -17.58 -6.29 11.75
N ARG A 121 -18.47 -6.93 10.97
CA ARG A 121 -18.80 -8.35 11.10
C ARG A 121 -17.88 -9.27 10.29
N GLN A 122 -17.01 -8.73 9.45
CA GLN A 122 -16.08 -9.54 8.67
C GLN A 122 -15.04 -10.17 9.63
N PRO A 123 -15.01 -11.50 9.77
CA PRO A 123 -14.02 -12.14 10.61
C PRO A 123 -12.62 -11.95 10.01
N PRO A 124 -11.58 -11.76 10.83
CA PRO A 124 -10.21 -11.78 10.33
C PRO A 124 -9.88 -13.17 9.77
N GLU A 125 -9.11 -13.20 8.68
CA GLU A 125 -8.72 -14.46 8.01
C GLU A 125 -7.80 -15.33 8.89
N VAL A 126 -6.98 -14.69 9.74
CA VAL A 126 -6.03 -15.35 10.63
C VAL A 126 -6.28 -14.89 12.08
N GLU A 127 -6.66 -15.84 12.94
CA GLU A 127 -6.88 -15.62 14.36
C GLU A 127 -5.87 -16.38 15.22
N ASP A 128 -5.54 -15.81 16.39
CA ASP A 128 -4.78 -16.53 17.40
C ASP A 128 -5.64 -17.66 17.99
N SER A 129 -5.05 -18.84 18.17
CA SER A 129 -5.71 -19.93 18.89
C SER A 129 -6.11 -19.47 20.31
N PRO A 130 -7.25 -19.90 20.88
CA PRO A 130 -7.68 -19.51 22.22
C PRO A 130 -6.64 -19.78 23.33
N ASN A 131 -5.75 -20.75 23.11
CA ASN A 131 -4.68 -21.12 24.02
C ASN A 131 -3.28 -20.71 23.52
N ALA A 132 -3.21 -19.76 22.58
CA ALA A 132 -1.95 -19.33 21.98
C ALA A 132 -0.99 -18.77 23.04
N LYS A 133 0.24 -19.28 23.06
CA LYS A 133 1.28 -18.83 23.99
C LYS A 133 2.24 -17.86 23.31
N PRO A 134 2.94 -16.98 24.05
CA PRO A 134 4.02 -16.22 23.47
C PRO A 134 5.13 -17.15 22.95
N LEU A 135 5.56 -16.93 21.70
CA LEU A 135 6.66 -17.63 21.07
C LEU A 135 7.94 -17.48 21.89
N GLN A 136 8.59 -18.60 22.21
CA GLN A 136 9.89 -18.61 22.90
C GLN A 136 10.99 -18.88 21.88
N VAL A 137 11.78 -17.88 21.54
CA VAL A 137 12.90 -18.03 20.59
C VAL A 137 14.19 -18.24 21.36
N HIS A 138 14.82 -19.40 21.16
CA HIS A 138 16.11 -19.74 21.73
C HIS A 138 17.21 -19.71 20.68
N LYS A 139 16.95 -20.35 19.54
CA LYS A 139 17.90 -20.54 18.43
C LYS A 139 17.38 -19.91 17.14
N GLY A 140 16.06 -19.78 17.01
CA GLY A 140 15.42 -19.27 15.82
C GLY A 140 15.53 -20.21 14.63
N GLU A 141 15.59 -21.54 14.83
CA GLU A 141 15.50 -22.51 13.73
C GLU A 141 14.11 -22.44 13.11
N ILE A 142 14.04 -22.34 11.78
CA ILE A 142 12.79 -22.35 11.03
C ILE A 142 12.65 -23.71 10.35
N ALA A 143 11.48 -24.33 10.41
CA ALA A 143 11.19 -25.55 9.65
C ALA A 143 9.84 -25.46 8.94
N PHE A 144 9.83 -25.78 7.65
CA PHE A 144 8.64 -26.04 6.86
C PHE A 144 8.53 -27.55 6.70
N GLU A 145 7.39 -28.13 7.05
CA GLU A 145 7.15 -29.57 7.00
C GLU A 145 5.87 -29.89 6.23
N ASN A 146 6.04 -30.39 5.01
CA ASN A 146 4.97 -30.78 4.06
C ASN A 146 3.92 -29.68 3.86
N VAL A 147 4.39 -28.45 3.69
CA VAL A 147 3.52 -27.27 3.60
C VAL A 147 2.83 -27.21 2.24
N VAL A 148 1.50 -27.18 2.26
CA VAL A 148 0.64 -26.94 1.10
C VAL A 148 -0.04 -25.59 1.29
N PHE A 149 0.04 -24.73 0.26
CA PHE A 149 -0.56 -23.41 0.29
C PHE A 149 -1.29 -23.02 -1.01
N CYS A 150 -2.46 -22.39 -0.90
CA CYS A 150 -3.15 -21.66 -1.97
C CYS A 150 -3.77 -20.35 -1.46
N TYR A 151 -3.78 -19.31 -2.31
CA TYR A 151 -4.54 -18.06 -2.05
C TYR A 151 -6.02 -18.25 -2.38
N ASP A 152 -6.28 -18.88 -3.52
CA ASP A 152 -7.60 -19.29 -3.98
C ASP A 152 -7.64 -20.83 -4.06
N PRO A 153 -8.77 -21.48 -3.70
CA PRO A 153 -8.90 -22.93 -3.75
C PRO A 153 -8.53 -23.55 -5.11
N ASP A 154 -8.74 -22.80 -6.20
CA ASP A 154 -8.50 -23.27 -7.57
C ASP A 154 -7.02 -23.29 -7.98
N ARG A 155 -6.11 -22.69 -7.18
CA ARG A 155 -4.70 -22.56 -7.55
C ARG A 155 -3.75 -22.80 -6.38
N THR A 156 -3.23 -24.02 -6.29
CA THR A 156 -2.16 -24.37 -5.36
C THR A 156 -0.83 -23.73 -5.76
N VAL A 157 -0.26 -22.95 -4.84
CA VAL A 157 1.02 -22.24 -5.01
C VAL A 157 2.19 -23.04 -4.45
N LEU A 158 2.05 -23.60 -3.23
CA LEU A 158 3.08 -24.45 -2.61
C LEU A 158 2.55 -25.88 -2.50
N LYS A 159 3.34 -26.86 -2.95
CA LYS A 159 2.93 -28.26 -3.10
C LYS A 159 3.80 -29.17 -2.24
N SER A 160 3.51 -29.22 -0.95
CA SER A 160 4.21 -30.05 0.04
C SER A 160 5.70 -29.75 0.17
N ILE A 161 6.06 -28.47 0.33
CA ILE A 161 7.46 -28.08 0.51
C ILE A 161 7.96 -28.44 1.92
N SER A 162 9.21 -28.91 2.00
CA SER A 162 9.87 -29.23 3.26
C SER A 162 11.33 -28.78 3.26
N PHE A 163 11.71 -27.93 4.20
CA PHE A 163 13.09 -27.45 4.38
C PHE A 163 13.30 -26.89 5.80
N ARG A 164 14.56 -26.68 6.19
CA ARG A 164 14.93 -26.07 7.46
C ARG A 164 15.90 -24.92 7.24
N VAL A 165 15.82 -23.91 8.09
CA VAL A 165 16.79 -22.81 8.19
C VAL A 165 17.42 -22.94 9.58
N PRO A 166 18.63 -23.51 9.69
CA PRO A 166 19.27 -23.71 10.99
C PRO A 166 19.64 -22.39 11.66
N GLU A 167 19.85 -22.45 12.98
CA GLU A 167 20.31 -21.33 13.80
C GLU A 167 21.50 -20.58 13.19
N GLY A 168 21.36 -19.27 13.01
CA GLY A 168 22.44 -18.40 12.53
C GLY A 168 22.89 -18.67 11.09
N LYS A 169 22.18 -19.53 10.35
CA LYS A 169 22.46 -19.86 8.96
C LYS A 169 21.60 -19.04 8.02
N THR A 170 22.14 -18.82 6.83
CA THR A 170 21.44 -18.12 5.74
C THR A 170 20.99 -19.13 4.70
N VAL A 171 19.68 -19.29 4.54
CA VAL A 171 19.09 -20.09 3.48
C VAL A 171 18.46 -19.18 2.44
N ALA A 172 18.86 -19.37 1.18
CA ALA A 172 18.33 -18.62 0.06
C ALA A 172 17.24 -19.40 -0.68
N VAL A 173 16.19 -18.71 -1.15
CA VAL A 173 15.16 -19.28 -2.02
C VAL A 173 15.16 -18.54 -3.35
N VAL A 174 15.32 -19.30 -4.44
CA VAL A 174 15.37 -18.79 -5.80
C VAL A 174 14.49 -19.62 -6.73
N GLY A 175 14.17 -19.06 -7.89
CA GLY A 175 13.28 -19.71 -8.84
C GLY A 175 12.60 -18.71 -9.78
N PRO A 176 11.94 -19.18 -10.83
CA PRO A 176 11.24 -18.32 -11.78
C PRO A 176 10.14 -17.49 -11.12
N SER A 177 9.69 -16.44 -11.83
CA SER A 177 8.52 -15.66 -11.41
C SER A 177 7.30 -16.56 -11.29
N GLY A 178 6.53 -16.41 -10.21
CA GLY A 178 5.36 -17.25 -9.94
C GLY A 178 5.66 -18.62 -9.31
N ALA A 179 6.92 -18.95 -8.99
CA ALA A 179 7.27 -20.21 -8.34
C ALA A 179 6.75 -20.35 -6.88
N GLY A 180 6.34 -19.25 -6.25
CA GLY A 180 5.84 -19.23 -4.86
C GLY A 180 6.81 -18.67 -3.81
N LYS A 181 7.92 -18.02 -4.21
CA LYS A 181 8.97 -17.54 -3.29
C LYS A 181 8.46 -16.58 -2.20
N SER A 182 7.81 -15.47 -2.58
CA SER A 182 7.23 -14.49 -1.64
C SER A 182 6.04 -15.04 -0.85
N THR A 183 5.54 -16.23 -1.20
CA THR A 183 4.51 -16.89 -0.38
C THR A 183 5.13 -17.51 0.86
N ILE A 184 6.40 -17.94 0.80
CA ILE A 184 7.13 -18.48 1.95
C ILE A 184 7.32 -17.40 3.03
N SER A 185 7.73 -16.18 2.65
CA SER A 185 7.86 -15.07 3.59
C SER A 185 6.52 -14.69 4.23
N ARG A 186 5.44 -14.63 3.43
CA ARG A 186 4.08 -14.32 3.90
C ARG A 186 3.52 -15.37 4.86
N ILE A 187 3.77 -16.66 4.61
CA ILE A 187 3.38 -17.75 5.53
C ILE A 187 4.20 -17.66 6.82
N LEU A 188 5.51 -17.47 6.74
CA LEU A 188 6.38 -17.38 7.91
C LEU A 188 6.00 -16.20 8.82
N TYR A 189 5.59 -15.08 8.24
CA TYR A 189 5.06 -13.91 8.97
C TYR A 189 3.58 -14.06 9.38
N ARG A 190 2.96 -15.20 9.03
CA ARG A 190 1.56 -15.58 9.27
C ARG A 190 0.58 -14.50 8.81
N PHE A 191 0.74 -14.04 7.56
CA PHE A 191 -0.31 -13.29 6.86
C PHE A 191 -1.40 -14.20 6.31
N TYR A 192 -1.08 -15.48 6.10
CA TYR A 192 -2.02 -16.51 5.69
C TYR A 192 -1.72 -17.78 6.47
N ASP A 193 -2.75 -18.56 6.79
CA ASP A 193 -2.60 -19.91 7.32
C ASP A 193 -2.49 -20.93 6.16
N ILE A 194 -1.81 -22.04 6.44
CA ILE A 194 -1.56 -23.11 5.47
C ILE A 194 -2.71 -24.11 5.42
N GLN A 195 -2.97 -24.70 4.25
CA GLN A 195 -4.01 -25.74 4.12
C GLN A 195 -3.57 -27.08 4.71
N SER A 196 -2.28 -27.44 4.61
CA SER A 196 -1.74 -28.63 5.27
C SER A 196 -0.25 -28.49 5.61
N GLY A 197 0.23 -29.36 6.50
CA GLY A 197 1.59 -29.35 7.01
C GLY A 197 1.73 -28.51 8.28
N ARG A 198 2.96 -28.10 8.57
CA ARG A 198 3.26 -27.15 9.65
C ARG A 198 4.48 -26.31 9.35
N VAL A 199 4.48 -25.10 9.89
CA VAL A 199 5.64 -24.21 9.93
C VAL A 199 5.97 -23.98 11.39
N THR A 200 7.22 -24.23 11.77
CA THR A 200 7.65 -24.14 13.16
C THR A 200 8.85 -23.23 13.32
N ILE A 201 8.91 -22.53 14.45
CA ILE A 201 10.10 -21.81 14.93
C ILE A 201 10.53 -22.46 16.24
N ASP A 202 11.77 -22.96 16.30
CA ASP A 202 12.30 -23.74 17.44
C ASP A 202 11.35 -24.89 17.85
N GLY A 203 10.71 -25.53 16.87
CA GLY A 203 9.76 -26.62 17.06
C GLY A 203 8.35 -26.22 17.51
N GLN A 204 8.08 -24.93 17.75
CA GLN A 204 6.74 -24.41 18.06
C GLN A 204 6.01 -24.06 16.75
N ASP A 205 4.81 -24.61 16.53
CA ASP A 205 3.99 -24.27 15.36
C ASP A 205 3.55 -22.80 15.44
N ILE A 206 3.70 -22.06 14.34
CA ILE A 206 3.36 -20.64 14.27
C ILE A 206 1.85 -20.37 14.49
N ARG A 207 0.99 -21.39 14.32
CA ARG A 207 -0.46 -21.32 14.58
C ARG A 207 -0.81 -21.39 16.06
N ASP A 208 0.06 -21.98 16.87
CA ASP A 208 -0.16 -22.21 18.30
C ASP A 208 0.46 -21.11 19.19
N VAL A 209 1.05 -20.08 18.57
CA VAL A 209 1.64 -18.92 19.26
C VAL A 209 0.91 -17.63 18.92
N THR A 210 1.06 -16.62 19.78
CA THR A 210 0.41 -15.32 19.55
C THR A 210 1.06 -14.60 18.37
N GLN A 211 0.27 -14.04 17.45
CA GLN A 211 0.77 -13.31 16.29
C GLN A 211 1.72 -12.17 16.68
N SER A 212 1.46 -11.49 17.80
CA SER A 212 2.31 -10.41 18.30
C SER A 212 3.72 -10.90 18.63
N SER A 213 3.86 -12.01 19.36
CA SER A 213 5.16 -12.57 19.73
C SER A 213 5.91 -13.14 18.51
N LEU A 214 5.20 -13.79 17.59
CA LEU A 214 5.75 -14.27 16.32
C LEU A 214 6.34 -13.12 15.50
N ARG A 215 5.56 -12.07 15.27
CA ARG A 215 5.98 -10.93 14.46
C ARG A 215 7.06 -10.10 15.17
N ALA A 216 7.10 -10.07 16.50
CA ALA A 216 8.19 -9.44 17.24
C ALA A 216 9.54 -10.12 16.98
N ALA A 217 9.55 -11.46 16.86
CA ALA A 217 10.76 -12.24 16.61
C ALA A 217 11.29 -12.17 15.15
N ILE A 218 10.49 -11.66 14.21
CA ILE A 218 10.83 -11.67 12.78
C ILE A 218 11.05 -10.25 12.25
N GLY A 219 12.20 -9.99 11.63
CA GLY A 219 12.46 -8.81 10.82
C GLY A 219 12.21 -9.08 9.35
N ILE A 220 11.67 -8.09 8.63
CA ILE A 220 11.50 -8.18 7.19
C ILE A 220 12.02 -6.93 6.51
N VAL A 221 12.83 -7.14 5.46
CA VAL A 221 13.22 -6.10 4.51
C VAL A 221 12.50 -6.44 3.19
N PRO A 222 11.39 -5.76 2.87
CA PRO A 222 10.59 -6.05 1.68
C PRO A 222 11.24 -5.49 0.41
N GLN A 223 10.72 -5.89 -0.73
CA GLN A 223 11.09 -5.35 -2.06
C GLN A 223 10.70 -3.88 -2.17
N ASP A 224 9.43 -3.58 -1.90
CA ASP A 224 8.88 -2.23 -1.97
C ASP A 224 8.75 -1.66 -0.57
N THR A 225 9.68 -0.79 -0.21
CA THR A 225 9.63 -0.08 1.06
C THR A 225 8.68 1.11 0.99
N VAL A 226 7.60 1.04 1.77
CA VAL A 226 6.68 2.16 1.98
C VAL A 226 7.15 2.99 3.17
N LEU A 227 7.06 4.31 3.01
CA LEU A 227 7.30 5.30 4.06
C LEU A 227 5.98 5.91 4.48
N PHE A 228 5.80 6.10 5.78
CA PHE A 228 4.69 6.90 6.29
C PHE A 228 4.91 8.36 5.90
N ASN A 229 3.80 9.09 5.75
CA ASN A 229 3.78 10.54 5.51
C ASN A 229 4.18 11.31 6.78
N ASP A 230 5.43 11.14 7.20
CA ASP A 230 6.01 11.65 8.45
C ASP A 230 7.53 11.85 8.27
N THR A 231 8.24 12.23 9.33
CA THR A 231 9.69 12.45 9.34
C THR A 231 10.49 11.18 9.07
N ILE A 232 11.74 11.33 8.61
CA ILE A 232 12.69 10.20 8.51
C ILE A 232 12.91 9.58 9.89
N HIS A 233 13.01 10.40 10.94
CA HIS A 233 13.10 9.96 12.33
C HIS A 233 11.98 8.99 12.70
N TYR A 234 10.72 9.41 12.53
CA TYR A 234 9.54 8.59 12.81
C TYR A 234 9.58 7.28 12.04
N ASN A 235 9.94 7.35 10.75
CA ASN A 235 10.02 6.18 9.90
C ASN A 235 11.08 5.18 10.39
N ILE A 236 12.24 5.61 10.90
CA ILE A 236 13.25 4.70 11.47
C ILE A 236 12.78 4.17 12.83
N ALA A 237 12.28 5.06 13.70
CA ALA A 237 11.76 4.73 15.03
C ALA A 237 10.61 3.72 15.01
N TYR A 238 9.87 3.64 13.89
CA TYR A 238 8.82 2.65 13.67
C TYR A 238 9.31 1.20 13.79
N GLY A 239 10.62 0.93 13.63
CA GLY A 239 11.21 -0.38 13.87
C GLY A 239 11.02 -0.88 15.31
N ARG A 240 11.07 0.03 16.30
CA ARG A 240 10.78 -0.25 17.71
C ARG A 240 10.31 1.01 18.42
N ILE A 241 9.00 1.08 18.70
CA ILE A 241 8.38 2.19 19.42
C ILE A 241 9.01 2.33 20.81
N GLY A 242 9.44 3.54 21.16
CA GLY A 242 10.11 3.85 22.42
C GLY A 242 11.62 3.62 22.42
N ALA A 243 12.25 3.39 21.26
CA ALA A 243 13.71 3.42 21.14
C ALA A 243 14.27 4.81 21.47
N THR A 244 15.47 4.86 22.03
CA THR A 244 16.16 6.11 22.34
C THR A 244 16.75 6.75 21.08
N GLU A 245 17.08 8.03 21.17
CA GLU A 245 17.67 8.76 20.04
C GLU A 245 19.00 8.13 19.59
N GLU A 246 19.83 7.68 20.55
CA GLU A 246 21.10 7.05 20.27
C GLU A 246 20.93 5.76 19.47
N GLU A 247 19.94 4.93 19.81
CA GLU A 247 19.64 3.68 19.12
C GLU A 247 19.14 3.94 17.69
N ILE A 248 18.35 4.99 17.48
CA ILE A 248 17.86 5.40 16.17
C ILE A 248 19.03 5.86 15.28
N LEU A 249 19.93 6.69 15.82
CA LEU A 249 21.12 7.17 15.11
C LEU A 249 22.08 6.03 14.78
N GLU A 250 22.29 5.09 15.72
CA GLU A 250 23.11 3.91 15.49
C GLU A 250 22.52 3.04 14.37
N ALA A 251 21.20 2.77 14.40
CA ALA A 251 20.53 2.00 13.35
C ALA A 251 20.66 2.67 11.97
N ALA A 252 20.55 4.00 11.91
CA ALA A 252 20.73 4.77 10.68
C ALA A 252 22.17 4.74 10.17
N ALA A 253 23.15 4.78 11.07
CA ALA A 253 24.58 4.66 10.74
C ALA A 253 24.92 3.26 10.20
N LEU A 254 24.44 2.21 10.87
CA LEU A 254 24.63 0.81 10.44
C LEU A 254 23.95 0.51 9.09
N ALA A 255 22.81 1.15 8.80
CA ALA A 255 22.16 1.09 7.49
C ALA A 255 22.83 1.98 6.42
N GLN A 256 23.84 2.78 6.81
CA GLN A 256 24.56 3.75 5.99
C GLN A 256 23.64 4.82 5.36
N ILE A 257 22.58 5.22 6.05
CA ILE A 257 21.70 6.32 5.61
C ILE A 257 21.96 7.62 6.38
N ASP A 258 22.59 7.55 7.55
CA ASP A 258 22.93 8.73 8.36
C ASP A 258 23.66 9.85 7.57
N PRO A 259 24.67 9.58 6.72
CA PRO A 259 25.34 10.63 5.95
C PRO A 259 24.41 11.39 5.01
N PHE A 260 23.47 10.68 4.36
CA PHE A 260 22.45 11.28 3.51
C PHE A 260 21.50 12.15 4.34
N ILE A 261 21.01 11.63 5.46
CA ILE A 261 20.08 12.35 6.33
C ILE A 261 20.71 13.65 6.82
N ARG A 262 22.00 13.64 7.21
CA ARG A 262 22.72 14.84 7.67
C ARG A 262 22.93 15.91 6.58
N GLN A 263 22.87 15.55 5.30
CA GLN A 263 22.93 16.50 4.20
C GLN A 263 21.60 17.21 3.95
N LEU A 264 20.49 16.66 4.47
CA LEU A 264 19.18 17.29 4.32
C LEU A 264 19.07 18.53 5.22
N PRO A 265 18.42 19.63 4.75
CA PRO A 265 18.27 20.86 5.54
C PRO A 265 17.63 20.67 6.92
N GLN A 266 16.71 19.69 7.04
CA GLN A 266 16.01 19.39 8.30
C GLN A 266 16.53 18.11 8.97
N GLY A 267 17.60 17.51 8.45
CA GLY A 267 18.16 16.28 9.01
C GLY A 267 17.11 15.18 9.15
N TYR A 268 17.08 14.55 10.33
CA TYR A 268 16.12 13.51 10.70
C TYR A 268 14.67 14.01 10.76
N ALA A 269 14.43 15.31 10.93
CA ALA A 269 13.10 15.91 10.93
C ALA A 269 12.53 16.15 9.52
N SER A 270 13.28 15.80 8.46
CA SER A 270 12.81 15.93 7.08
C SER A 270 11.57 15.06 6.83
N MET A 271 10.50 15.68 6.33
CA MET A 271 9.25 14.99 5.97
C MET A 271 9.43 14.13 4.71
N VAL A 272 8.99 12.87 4.76
CA VAL A 272 8.99 11.91 3.65
C VAL A 272 7.59 11.35 3.40
N GLY A 273 7.42 10.58 2.32
CA GLY A 273 6.15 9.97 1.92
C GLY A 273 5.64 10.50 0.58
N GLU A 274 4.35 10.30 0.28
CA GLU A 274 3.73 10.72 -0.98
C GLU A 274 3.70 12.25 -1.16
N ARG A 275 3.60 12.99 -0.05
CA ARG A 275 3.55 14.47 -0.02
C ARG A 275 4.86 15.11 0.46
N GLY A 276 5.85 14.30 0.86
CA GLY A 276 7.13 14.75 1.40
C GLY A 276 8.27 14.65 0.39
N LEU A 277 9.51 14.72 0.89
CA LEU A 277 10.70 14.44 0.10
C LEU A 277 10.61 13.02 -0.51
N LYS A 278 10.81 12.94 -1.83
CA LYS A 278 10.91 11.67 -2.53
C LYS A 278 12.31 11.11 -2.36
N LEU A 279 12.43 10.09 -1.52
CA LEU A 279 13.66 9.30 -1.41
C LEU A 279 13.86 8.42 -2.65
N SER A 280 15.11 8.22 -3.04
CA SER A 280 15.49 7.25 -4.07
C SER A 280 15.16 5.82 -3.62
N GLY A 281 15.10 4.87 -4.57
CA GLY A 281 14.83 3.46 -4.24
C GLY A 281 15.84 2.90 -3.21
N GLY A 282 17.12 3.24 -3.35
CA GLY A 282 18.17 2.83 -2.43
C GLY A 282 18.01 3.44 -1.03
N GLU A 283 17.71 4.73 -0.95
CA GLU A 283 17.46 5.41 0.32
C GLU A 283 16.26 4.81 1.06
N LYS A 284 15.14 4.57 0.37
CA LYS A 284 13.97 3.89 0.96
C LYS A 284 14.38 2.53 1.53
N GLN A 285 15.18 1.78 0.79
CA GLN A 285 15.65 0.47 1.23
C GLN A 285 16.55 0.56 2.47
N ARG A 286 17.44 1.56 2.54
CA ARG A 286 18.25 1.80 3.73
C ARG A 286 17.40 2.19 4.96
N VAL A 287 16.30 2.93 4.77
CA VAL A 287 15.33 3.16 5.87
C VAL A 287 14.71 1.84 6.36
N ALA A 288 14.34 0.92 5.46
CA ALA A 288 13.82 -0.39 5.84
C ALA A 288 14.85 -1.24 6.61
N ILE A 289 16.10 -1.17 6.18
CA ILE A 289 17.23 -1.82 6.86
C ILE A 289 17.41 -1.22 8.26
N ALA A 290 17.39 0.11 8.39
CA ALA A 290 17.48 0.80 9.68
C ALA A 290 16.34 0.39 10.63
N ARG A 291 15.08 0.34 10.15
CA ARG A 291 13.93 -0.18 10.92
C ARG A 291 14.19 -1.59 11.44
N THR A 292 14.73 -2.45 10.59
CA THR A 292 14.97 -3.86 10.93
C THR A 292 16.15 -4.01 11.89
N LEU A 293 17.17 -3.16 11.78
CA LEU A 293 18.28 -3.09 12.74
C LEU A 293 17.79 -2.64 14.11
N LEU A 294 16.97 -1.57 14.14
CA LEU A 294 16.42 -1.04 15.39
C LEU A 294 15.50 -2.02 16.11
N LYS A 295 14.75 -2.83 15.34
CA LYS A 295 13.92 -3.92 15.86
C LYS A 295 14.76 -5.05 16.47
N ASN A 296 15.98 -5.25 15.98
CA ASN A 296 16.92 -6.30 16.36
C ASN A 296 16.31 -7.73 16.51
N PRO A 297 15.65 -8.27 15.48
CA PRO A 297 14.99 -9.57 15.56
C PRO A 297 15.98 -10.75 15.41
N PRO A 298 15.75 -11.90 16.07
CA PRO A 298 16.57 -13.10 15.91
C PRO A 298 16.43 -13.78 14.53
N ILE A 299 15.27 -13.58 13.87
CA ILE A 299 14.97 -14.12 12.55
C ILE A 299 14.86 -12.98 11.55
N LEU A 300 15.50 -13.11 10.39
CA LEU A 300 15.50 -12.12 9.33
C LEU A 300 14.94 -12.70 8.02
N ILE A 301 14.06 -11.95 7.38
CA ILE A 301 13.55 -12.22 6.03
C ILE A 301 14.00 -11.08 5.11
N LEU A 302 14.70 -11.43 4.04
CA LEU A 302 15.03 -10.49 2.95
C LEU A 302 14.21 -10.88 1.73
N ASP A 303 13.19 -10.10 1.37
CA ASP A 303 12.27 -10.42 0.26
C ASP A 303 12.56 -9.52 -0.95
N GLU A 304 13.36 -10.01 -1.90
CA GLU A 304 13.79 -9.30 -3.11
C GLU A 304 14.36 -7.89 -2.84
N ALA A 305 15.06 -7.72 -1.72
CA ALA A 305 15.50 -6.43 -1.18
C ALA A 305 16.41 -5.59 -2.10
N THR A 306 16.87 -6.10 -3.25
CA THR A 306 17.71 -5.37 -4.22
C THR A 306 17.16 -5.35 -5.65
N SER A 307 15.98 -5.92 -5.90
CA SER A 307 15.51 -6.11 -7.29
C SER A 307 15.17 -4.80 -8.00
N ALA A 308 14.69 -3.79 -7.26
CA ALA A 308 14.32 -2.47 -7.78
C ALA A 308 15.50 -1.46 -7.87
N LEU A 309 16.73 -1.89 -7.55
CA LEU A 309 17.90 -1.01 -7.47
C LEU A 309 18.80 -1.10 -8.71
N ASP A 310 19.49 -0.01 -9.03
CA ASP A 310 20.60 -0.03 -9.98
C ASP A 310 21.80 -0.80 -9.40
N THR A 311 22.73 -1.19 -10.27
CA THR A 311 23.86 -2.08 -9.92
C THR A 311 24.84 -1.44 -8.94
N HIS A 312 25.01 -0.11 -8.94
CA HIS A 312 25.95 0.55 -8.03
C HIS A 312 25.36 0.59 -6.62
N THR A 313 24.14 1.12 -6.50
CA THR A 313 23.40 1.18 -5.23
C THR A 313 23.13 -0.20 -4.64
N GLU A 314 22.90 -1.22 -5.46
CA GLU A 314 22.81 -2.62 -5.00
C GLU A 314 24.07 -3.06 -4.25
N ARG A 315 25.26 -2.83 -4.81
CA ARG A 315 26.53 -3.28 -4.19
C ARG A 315 26.74 -2.63 -2.83
N GLU A 316 26.41 -1.35 -2.71
CA GLU A 316 26.51 -0.65 -1.44
C GLU A 316 25.53 -1.23 -0.41
N ILE A 317 24.28 -1.46 -0.79
CA ILE A 317 23.23 -2.01 0.08
C ILE A 317 23.50 -3.46 0.48
N GLN A 318 24.13 -4.27 -0.39
CA GLN A 318 24.51 -5.64 -0.04
C GLN A 318 25.42 -5.68 1.20
N SER A 319 26.31 -4.70 1.39
CA SER A 319 27.16 -4.64 2.58
C SER A 319 26.35 -4.45 3.87
N ALA A 320 25.34 -3.58 3.83
CA ALA A 320 24.41 -3.36 4.94
C ALA A 320 23.55 -4.61 5.21
N LEU A 321 23.03 -5.26 4.16
CA LEU A 321 22.25 -6.50 4.28
C LEU A 321 23.07 -7.64 4.89
N LYS A 322 24.33 -7.79 4.50
CA LYS A 322 25.26 -8.77 5.10
C LYS A 322 25.48 -8.49 6.59
N LEU A 323 25.63 -7.22 6.97
CA LEU A 323 25.79 -6.83 8.37
C LEU A 323 24.54 -7.15 9.19
N VAL A 324 23.35 -6.85 8.65
CA VAL A 324 22.06 -7.11 9.31
C VAL A 324 21.80 -8.60 9.48
N SER A 325 22.28 -9.43 8.55
CA SER A 325 22.10 -10.90 8.58
C SER A 325 23.08 -11.61 9.52
N LYS A 326 24.15 -10.92 9.97
CA LYS A 326 25.19 -11.54 10.78
C LYS A 326 24.63 -12.01 12.13
N ASN A 327 24.94 -13.25 12.51
CA ASN A 327 24.48 -13.90 13.74
C ASN A 327 22.95 -14.02 13.86
N ARG A 328 22.22 -14.03 12.74
CA ARG A 328 20.76 -14.20 12.71
C ARG A 328 20.38 -15.33 11.78
N THR A 329 19.32 -16.06 12.11
CA THR A 329 18.73 -17.02 11.19
C THR A 329 18.07 -16.24 10.06
N SER A 330 18.55 -16.43 8.83
CA SER A 330 18.19 -15.56 7.70
C SER A 330 17.59 -16.35 6.54
N LEU A 331 16.38 -15.96 6.11
CA LEU A 331 15.73 -16.45 4.91
C LEU A 331 15.79 -15.38 3.82
N VAL A 332 16.49 -15.66 2.74
CA VAL A 332 16.71 -14.69 1.65
C VAL A 332 15.98 -15.14 0.40
N ILE A 333 14.95 -14.41 0.00
CA ILE A 333 14.27 -14.60 -1.29
C ILE A 333 14.95 -13.66 -2.29
N ALA A 334 15.60 -14.23 -3.29
CA ALA A 334 16.37 -13.45 -4.25
C ALA A 334 15.85 -13.61 -5.67
N HIS A 335 15.78 -12.48 -6.38
CA HIS A 335 15.67 -12.43 -7.83
C HIS A 335 17.07 -12.36 -8.49
N ARG A 336 18.03 -11.69 -7.85
CA ARG A 336 19.43 -11.61 -8.32
C ARG A 336 20.26 -12.68 -7.65
N LEU A 337 20.86 -13.57 -8.42
CA LEU A 337 21.63 -14.69 -7.86
C LEU A 337 22.96 -14.23 -7.22
N SER A 338 23.43 -13.02 -7.51
CA SER A 338 24.62 -12.44 -6.90
C SER A 338 24.49 -12.19 -5.40
N THR A 339 23.27 -11.98 -4.89
CA THR A 339 23.03 -11.69 -3.46
C THR A 339 23.08 -12.93 -2.58
N ILE A 340 23.01 -14.13 -3.17
CA ILE A 340 22.86 -15.41 -2.45
C ILE A 340 24.04 -16.37 -2.68
N ILE A 341 25.12 -15.91 -3.30
CA ILE A 341 26.33 -16.72 -3.51
C ILE A 341 26.89 -17.23 -2.17
N ASP A 342 26.87 -16.37 -1.15
CA ASP A 342 27.40 -16.65 0.18
C ASP A 342 26.41 -17.37 1.10
N ALA A 343 25.25 -17.80 0.60
CA ALA A 343 24.26 -18.52 1.40
C ALA A 343 24.77 -19.91 1.81
N ASP A 344 24.46 -20.34 3.02
CA ASP A 344 24.85 -21.67 3.53
C ASP A 344 24.15 -22.80 2.75
N GLU A 345 22.91 -22.55 2.31
CA GLU A 345 22.13 -23.44 1.44
C GLU A 345 21.22 -22.60 0.52
N ILE A 346 21.07 -23.05 -0.73
CA ILE A 346 20.19 -22.45 -1.72
C ILE A 346 19.11 -23.48 -2.10
N LEU A 347 17.85 -23.07 -2.02
CA LEU A 347 16.68 -23.83 -2.42
C LEU A 347 16.15 -23.29 -3.74
N VAL A 348 16.11 -24.15 -4.76
CA VAL A 348 15.52 -23.81 -6.06
C VAL A 348 14.07 -24.28 -6.06
N LEU A 349 13.16 -23.32 -6.12
CA LEU A 349 11.73 -23.52 -6.16
C LEU A 349 11.24 -23.45 -7.61
N ASP A 350 10.52 -24.46 -8.06
CA ASP A 350 9.84 -24.46 -9.35
C ASP A 350 8.43 -25.06 -9.22
N GLN A 351 7.45 -24.37 -9.80
CA GLN A 351 6.03 -24.76 -9.78
C GLN A 351 5.47 -25.19 -8.40
N GLY A 352 5.97 -24.57 -7.33
CA GLY A 352 5.56 -24.86 -5.95
C GLY A 352 6.30 -26.00 -5.26
N CYS A 353 7.34 -26.56 -5.87
CA CYS A 353 8.15 -27.66 -5.35
C CYS A 353 9.63 -27.26 -5.26
N ILE A 354 10.36 -27.81 -4.29
CA ILE A 354 11.82 -27.66 -4.22
C ILE A 354 12.46 -28.68 -5.16
N VAL A 355 13.01 -28.21 -6.27
CA VAL A 355 13.61 -29.07 -7.31
C VAL A 355 15.10 -29.31 -7.11
N GLU A 356 15.82 -28.35 -6.53
CA GLU A 356 17.24 -28.48 -6.21
C GLU A 356 17.57 -27.85 -4.85
N ARG A 357 18.59 -28.39 -4.20
CA ARG A 357 19.16 -27.85 -2.97
C ARG A 357 20.67 -28.08 -2.91
N GLY A 358 21.41 -27.12 -2.37
CA GLY A 358 22.85 -27.20 -2.19
C GLY A 358 23.52 -25.83 -2.11
N LYS A 359 24.85 -25.81 -2.09
CA LYS A 359 25.62 -24.55 -2.16
C LYS A 359 25.77 -24.05 -3.59
N HIS A 360 26.15 -22.79 -3.76
CA HIS A 360 26.37 -22.17 -5.07
C HIS A 360 27.25 -23.03 -5.98
N ASP A 361 28.46 -23.36 -5.53
CA ASP A 361 29.43 -24.12 -6.32
C ASP A 361 28.91 -25.50 -6.73
N GLU A 362 28.19 -26.18 -5.83
CA GLU A 362 27.60 -27.49 -6.06
C GLU A 362 26.48 -27.42 -7.11
N LEU A 363 25.59 -26.43 -7.01
CA LEU A 363 24.46 -26.25 -7.92
C LEU A 363 24.91 -25.80 -9.32
N VAL A 364 25.94 -24.97 -9.41
CA VAL A 364 26.56 -24.61 -10.69
C VAL A 364 27.21 -25.84 -11.34
N ALA A 365 27.97 -26.62 -10.57
CA ALA A 365 28.63 -27.83 -11.07
C ALA A 365 27.65 -28.91 -11.54
N ARG A 366 26.46 -29.01 -10.91
CA ARG A 366 25.40 -29.94 -11.33
C ARG A 366 24.77 -29.60 -12.69
N GLY A 367 24.89 -28.36 -13.16
CA GLY A 367 24.35 -27.97 -14.47
C GLY A 367 22.82 -27.98 -14.55
N GLY A 368 22.12 -27.88 -13.41
CA GLY A 368 20.67 -27.97 -13.33
C GLY A 368 19.93 -26.63 -13.54
N ALA A 369 18.72 -26.53 -12.97
CA ALA A 369 17.86 -25.35 -13.03
C ALA A 369 18.57 -24.11 -12.46
N TYR A 370 19.31 -24.24 -11.35
CA TYR A 370 20.11 -23.15 -10.80
C TYR A 370 21.16 -22.63 -11.79
N ALA A 371 21.96 -23.53 -12.36
CA ALA A 371 23.03 -23.19 -13.31
C ALA A 371 22.46 -22.51 -14.57
N ALA A 372 21.32 -22.97 -15.07
CA ALA A 372 20.64 -22.34 -16.19
C ALA A 372 20.20 -20.90 -15.88
N MET A 373 19.65 -20.63 -14.68
CA MET A 373 19.31 -19.28 -14.26
C MET A 373 20.57 -18.40 -14.10
N TRP A 374 21.65 -18.97 -13.54
CA TRP A 374 22.93 -18.29 -13.36
C TRP A 374 23.53 -17.82 -14.68
N ASN A 375 23.59 -18.71 -15.67
CA ASN A 375 24.14 -18.37 -16.99
C ASN A 375 23.30 -17.29 -17.69
N ARG A 376 21.97 -17.38 -17.65
CA ARG A 376 21.09 -16.34 -18.21
C ARG A 376 21.31 -14.97 -17.55
N GLN A 377 21.45 -14.92 -16.23
CA GLN A 377 21.69 -13.65 -15.53
C GLN A 377 23.07 -13.08 -15.85
N ARG A 378 24.09 -13.92 -15.97
CA ARG A 378 25.43 -13.50 -16.39
C ARG A 378 25.44 -12.93 -17.80
N GLU A 379 24.84 -13.63 -18.76
CA GLU A 379 24.72 -13.17 -20.15
C GLU A 379 23.98 -11.84 -20.23
N ALA A 380 22.87 -11.70 -19.49
CA ALA A 380 22.12 -10.46 -19.43
C ALA A 380 22.92 -9.30 -18.80
N ALA A 381 23.71 -9.58 -17.75
CA ALA A 381 24.58 -8.59 -17.12
C ALA A 381 25.72 -8.15 -18.05
N GLU A 382 26.35 -9.09 -18.75
CA GLU A 382 27.40 -8.80 -19.73
C GLU A 382 26.86 -7.99 -20.92
N ALA A 383 25.66 -8.33 -21.42
CA ALA A 383 25.00 -7.56 -22.47
C ALA A 383 24.69 -6.13 -22.03
N ARG A 384 24.18 -5.93 -20.81
CA ARG A 384 23.94 -4.60 -20.23
C ARG A 384 25.22 -3.79 -20.09
N ALA A 385 26.30 -4.41 -19.61
CA ALA A 385 27.59 -3.75 -19.48
C ALA A 385 28.16 -3.31 -20.84
N ARG A 386 28.01 -4.14 -21.88
CA ARG A 386 28.39 -3.76 -23.26
C ARG A 386 27.57 -2.61 -23.80
N LEU A 387 26.26 -2.61 -23.57
CA LEU A 387 25.39 -1.50 -23.99
C LEU A 387 25.77 -0.18 -23.29
N GLN A 388 26.00 -0.21 -21.97
CA GLN A 388 26.48 0.97 -21.23
C GLN A 388 27.85 1.45 -21.68
N ALA A 389 28.74 0.54 -22.09
CA ALA A 389 30.05 0.93 -22.64
C ALA A 389 29.93 1.61 -24.01
N VAL A 390 28.96 1.20 -24.84
CA VAL A 390 28.65 1.84 -26.13
C VAL A 390 27.96 3.20 -25.93
N GLU A 391 27.06 3.31 -24.96
CA GLU A 391 26.35 4.55 -24.64
C GLU A 391 27.27 5.62 -23.99
N ASN A 392 28.28 5.17 -23.25
CA ASN A 392 29.32 6.04 -22.68
C ASN A 392 30.52 6.25 -23.62
N ASP A 393 30.50 5.71 -24.85
CA ASP A 393 31.55 5.95 -25.84
C ASP A 393 31.34 7.32 -26.51
N PRO A 394 32.27 8.28 -26.33
CA PRO A 394 32.17 9.60 -26.94
C PRO A 394 32.21 9.59 -28.48
N MET A 395 32.51 8.46 -29.13
CA MET A 395 32.40 8.31 -30.59
C MET A 395 30.99 7.93 -31.10
N VAL A 396 30.08 7.49 -30.23
CA VAL A 396 28.74 7.00 -30.63
C VAL A 396 27.63 8.03 -30.34
N THR A 397 27.91 9.08 -29.55
CA THR A 397 26.98 10.20 -29.33
C THR A 397 27.50 11.48 -30.02
N PRO A 398 27.29 11.67 -31.33
CA PRO A 398 27.59 12.95 -31.94
C PRO A 398 26.51 13.97 -31.53
N GLY A 399 26.84 14.81 -30.56
CA GLY A 399 26.31 16.17 -30.44
C GLY A 399 24.97 16.33 -29.73
N LEU A 400 25.02 16.43 -28.39
CA LEU A 400 24.13 17.32 -27.61
C LEU A 400 24.85 17.96 -26.40
N ALA A 401 26.18 18.06 -26.47
CA ALA A 401 26.95 18.88 -25.55
C ALA A 401 27.56 20.05 -26.34
N HIS A 402 27.19 21.28 -25.93
CA HIS A 402 27.56 22.57 -26.51
C HIS A 402 26.74 23.06 -27.71
N GLN A 403 25.58 23.66 -27.44
CA GLN A 403 25.18 24.92 -28.07
C GLN A 403 24.03 25.55 -27.27
N GLY A 404 24.24 26.77 -26.77
CA GLY A 404 23.16 27.64 -26.28
C GLY A 404 23.29 28.16 -24.85
N ASP A 405 24.47 28.62 -24.42
CA ASP A 405 24.58 29.49 -23.25
C ASP A 405 25.31 30.76 -23.69
N GLU A 406 24.60 31.62 -24.43
CA GLU A 406 24.78 33.06 -24.48
C GLU A 406 23.74 33.71 -25.41
N SER A 407 23.14 34.80 -24.93
CA SER A 407 22.20 35.74 -25.58
C SER A 407 20.73 35.34 -25.67
N PHE A 408 19.92 35.82 -24.72
CA PHE A 408 18.80 36.73 -24.99
C PHE A 408 18.31 37.37 -23.68
N SER A 409 18.83 38.55 -23.38
CA SER A 409 18.18 39.53 -22.51
C SER A 409 17.45 40.54 -23.40
N ALA A 410 16.11 40.57 -23.33
CA ALA A 410 15.28 41.77 -23.50
C ALA A 410 13.80 41.46 -23.23
N GLU A 411 13.25 42.19 -22.27
CA GLU A 411 11.87 42.65 -22.04
C GLU A 411 10.82 42.40 -23.15
N VAL A 412 9.56 42.11 -22.75
CA VAL A 412 8.41 43.06 -22.74
C VAL A 412 7.12 42.33 -22.30
N ALA A 413 6.38 43.00 -21.39
CA ALA A 413 4.94 43.00 -21.06
C ALA A 413 4.04 41.80 -21.52
N GLU A 414 3.10 41.29 -20.74
CA GLU A 414 2.09 41.95 -19.88
C GLU A 414 1.51 40.92 -18.89
#